data_AF-A0A924ICA2-F1
#
_entry.id   AF-A0A924ICA2-F1
#
_cell.length_a   1.000
_cell.length_b   1.000
_cell.length_c   1.000
_cell.angle_alpha   90.00
_cell.angle_beta   90.00
_cell.angle_gamma   90.00
#
_symmetry.space_group_name_H-M   'P 1'
#
loop_
_entity.id
_entity.type
_entity.pdbx_description
1 polymer ?
#
loop_
_entity_poly.entity_id
_entity_poly.type
_entity_poly.pdbx_seq_one_letter_code
_entity_poly.pdbx_strand_id
1 'polypeptide(L)'
;MPTEVNTQRPEIVIGLVGAIGTDLDFVCDSIDIVLKELAYSTLHIRLSQLLKDAPLPDPPQFDQTQHERIANAYMEAGNSWRKYIKRGDAMVLLAVAKLREIREGINRPDEGISPPAYSHAFVLRSLKHPDEVKTLRHIYGASFFLLSAYAPRRVRKDTLNRLIMQSHNSSLMENYESEATELICRDEAETGEDLGQQVRKTFWQGDAFVDASDLQHLTEAIQRIFRIWFGHPFHTPTRDEYLMFSAQAAAYRSASLGRQVGAVIATQDGSLVATGTNEVPKAGGGHYWDGDSPDDRDHIRGYDSSDTMRQGLFGDILERLAKTPLFAENMRDLPSNELLAVLSEKDKKAMREAEYMNLTEFQRPVHAEMMAITDAARRGISIGGYTLYSTTFPCHGCARHIVASGIARVVFIEPYAKSLARNLHDDAIQIEGEIRTNEKVRFETFLGLAPRRYSESFAMSRRKEADSTGKAIKWIPHESMPHIGEWDYFLSKRNEAKYMGQLAQILHDSQLIEPTAI
;
A
#
# COMPACT_ATOMS: atom_id res chain seq x y z
N MET A 1 30.02 34.36 -14.85
CA MET A 1 28.64 34.91 -14.88
C MET A 1 27.81 34.05 -13.96
N PRO A 2 27.00 34.61 -13.05
CA PRO A 2 26.10 33.78 -12.26
C PRO A 2 25.11 33.16 -13.23
N THR A 3 25.09 31.83 -13.31
CA THR A 3 24.06 31.07 -14.01
C THR A 3 22.70 31.54 -13.48
N GLU A 4 21.85 32.05 -14.36
CA GLU A 4 20.44 32.33 -14.05
C GLU A 4 19.87 31.10 -13.34
N VAL A 5 19.50 31.27 -12.07
CA VAL A 5 18.83 30.21 -11.31
C VAL A 5 17.51 29.97 -12.03
N ASN A 6 17.33 28.76 -12.58
CA ASN A 6 16.10 28.38 -13.23
C ASN A 6 14.93 28.62 -12.26
N THR A 7 14.12 29.64 -12.54
CA THR A 7 13.03 30.13 -11.69
C THR A 7 11.77 29.28 -11.82
N GLN A 8 11.78 28.25 -12.68
CA GLN A 8 10.60 27.45 -12.97
C GLN A 8 10.54 26.21 -12.06
N ARG A 9 9.50 26.15 -11.22
CA ARG A 9 9.27 25.03 -10.30
C ARG A 9 8.85 23.80 -11.10
N PRO A 10 9.43 22.62 -10.84
CA PRO A 10 9.13 21.42 -11.62
C PRO A 10 7.67 21.02 -11.46
N GLU A 11 7.07 20.45 -12.49
CA GLU A 11 5.76 19.83 -12.40
C GLU A 11 5.82 18.61 -11.46
N ILE A 12 4.85 18.49 -10.56
CA ILE A 12 4.75 17.35 -9.63
C ILE A 12 3.42 16.61 -9.81
N VAL A 13 3.44 15.31 -9.53
CA VAL A 13 2.26 14.44 -9.60
C VAL A 13 2.05 13.78 -8.24
N ILE A 14 0.86 13.94 -7.67
CA ILE A 14 0.50 13.40 -6.37
C ILE A 14 -0.58 12.35 -6.58
N GLY A 15 -0.25 11.10 -6.29
CA GLY A 15 -1.24 10.02 -6.28
C GLY A 15 -1.90 9.92 -4.91
N LEU A 16 -3.22 9.80 -4.87
CA LEU A 16 -3.96 9.54 -3.64
C LEU A 16 -4.46 8.09 -3.61
N VAL A 17 -4.29 7.43 -2.46
CA VAL A 17 -4.93 6.15 -2.18
C VAL A 17 -5.78 6.29 -0.92
N GLY A 18 -7.08 6.06 -1.06
CA GLY A 18 -7.99 5.95 0.07
C GLY A 18 -8.99 4.84 -0.17
N ALA A 19 -9.28 4.06 0.87
CA ALA A 19 -10.38 3.09 0.83
C ALA A 19 -11.72 3.83 0.72
N ILE A 20 -12.71 3.20 0.09
CA ILE A 20 -14.07 3.77 0.01
C ILE A 20 -14.59 4.12 1.41
N GLY A 21 -15.25 5.29 1.53
CA GLY A 21 -15.67 5.88 2.79
C GLY A 21 -14.63 6.76 3.49
N THR A 22 -13.42 6.91 2.93
CA THR A 22 -12.42 7.88 3.39
C THR A 22 -12.73 9.27 2.82
N ASP A 23 -12.65 10.32 3.64
CA ASP A 23 -12.85 11.70 3.19
C ASP A 23 -11.63 12.24 2.42
N LEU A 24 -11.53 11.80 1.16
CA LEU A 24 -10.49 12.28 0.25
C LEU A 24 -10.72 13.71 -0.23
N ASP A 25 -11.92 14.28 -0.07
CA ASP A 25 -12.18 15.69 -0.40
C ASP A 25 -11.41 16.58 0.57
N PHE A 26 -11.52 16.33 1.88
CA PHE A 26 -10.78 17.09 2.87
C PHE A 26 -9.24 16.89 2.78
N VAL A 27 -8.79 15.71 2.34
CA VAL A 27 -7.37 15.46 2.01
C VAL A 27 -6.92 16.35 0.85
N CYS A 28 -7.72 16.43 -0.24
CA CYS A 28 -7.46 17.31 -1.37
C CYS A 28 -7.41 18.78 -0.95
N ASP A 29 -8.37 19.25 -0.16
CA ASP A 29 -8.40 20.63 0.35
C ASP A 29 -7.15 20.95 1.19
N SER A 30 -6.72 20.00 2.03
CA SER A 30 -5.50 20.14 2.83
C SER A 30 -4.24 20.21 1.95
N ILE A 31 -4.17 19.41 0.89
CA ILE A 31 -3.09 19.46 -0.10
C ILE A 31 -3.08 20.82 -0.81
N ASP A 32 -4.23 21.35 -1.19
CA ASP A 32 -4.36 22.65 -1.85
C ASP A 32 -3.83 23.79 -0.98
N ILE A 33 -4.18 23.79 0.31
CA ILE A 33 -3.68 24.77 1.29
C ILE A 33 -2.14 24.71 1.37
N VAL A 34 -1.59 23.51 1.52
CA VAL A 34 -0.14 23.31 1.70
C VAL A 34 0.65 23.64 0.43
N LEU A 35 0.17 23.22 -0.74
CA LEU A 35 0.86 23.48 -2.01
C LEU A 35 0.80 24.95 -2.41
N LYS A 36 -0.28 25.65 -2.06
CA LYS A 36 -0.36 27.10 -2.24
C LYS A 36 0.72 27.83 -1.44
N GLU A 37 1.01 27.39 -0.21
CA GLU A 37 2.13 27.92 0.61
C GLU A 37 3.49 27.71 -0.08
N LEU A 38 3.65 26.60 -0.79
CA LEU A 38 4.84 26.21 -1.55
C LEU A 38 4.89 26.80 -2.97
N ALA A 39 4.00 27.74 -3.30
CA ALA A 39 3.87 28.39 -4.60
C ALA A 39 3.55 27.42 -5.77
N TYR A 40 2.69 26.44 -5.52
CA TYR A 40 2.11 25.55 -6.53
C TYR A 40 0.61 25.80 -6.72
N SER A 41 0.16 25.71 -7.97
CA SER A 41 -1.25 25.60 -8.34
C SER A 41 -1.64 24.13 -8.45
N THR A 42 -2.80 23.75 -7.93
CA THR A 42 -3.25 22.35 -7.92
C THR A 42 -4.28 22.06 -9.01
N LEU A 43 -4.18 20.89 -9.62
CA LEU A 43 -5.08 20.40 -10.67
C LEU A 43 -5.54 18.99 -10.32
N HIS A 44 -6.80 18.84 -9.94
CA HIS A 44 -7.36 17.56 -9.51
C HIS A 44 -7.89 16.75 -10.70
N ILE A 45 -7.47 15.49 -10.80
CA ILE A 45 -7.95 14.53 -11.80
C ILE A 45 -8.61 13.37 -11.06
N ARG A 46 -9.94 13.26 -11.15
CA ARG A 46 -10.68 12.12 -10.60
C ARG A 46 -10.72 10.98 -11.61
N LEU A 47 -9.92 9.94 -11.39
CA LEU A 47 -9.76 8.80 -12.30
C LEU A 47 -11.08 8.14 -12.68
N SER A 48 -11.99 7.99 -11.71
CA SER A 48 -13.30 7.38 -11.98
C SER A 48 -14.15 8.21 -12.96
N GLN A 49 -13.99 9.53 -13.00
CA GLN A 49 -14.76 10.38 -13.92
C GLN A 49 -14.28 10.24 -15.37
N LEU A 50 -13.00 9.89 -15.59
CA LEU A 50 -12.45 9.66 -16.92
C LEU A 50 -13.08 8.45 -17.62
N LEU A 51 -13.75 7.55 -16.87
CA LEU A 51 -14.45 6.40 -17.44
C LEU A 51 -15.69 6.78 -18.24
N LYS A 52 -16.25 7.97 -18.03
CA LYS A 52 -17.42 8.44 -18.78
C LYS A 52 -17.11 8.66 -20.26
N ASP A 53 -15.90 9.09 -20.54
CA ASP A 53 -15.42 9.40 -21.89
C ASP A 53 -14.53 8.26 -22.45
N ALA A 54 -14.33 7.19 -21.68
CA ALA A 54 -13.53 6.05 -22.11
C ALA A 54 -14.32 5.20 -23.12
N PRO A 55 -13.65 4.65 -24.15
CA PRO A 55 -14.29 3.81 -25.17
C PRO A 55 -14.55 2.39 -24.61
N LEU A 56 -15.49 2.28 -23.67
CA LEU A 56 -15.92 1.01 -23.10
C LEU A 56 -16.89 0.30 -24.07
N PRO A 57 -16.73 -1.01 -24.35
CA PRO A 57 -17.65 -1.74 -25.21
C PRO A 57 -19.10 -1.75 -24.70
N ASP A 58 -19.25 -1.91 -23.38
CA ASP A 58 -20.54 -1.92 -22.66
C ASP A 58 -20.41 -1.02 -21.41
N PRO A 59 -20.55 0.31 -21.54
CA PRO A 59 -20.41 1.21 -20.40
C PRO A 59 -21.60 1.02 -19.44
N PRO A 60 -21.38 0.92 -18.12
CA PRO A 60 -22.46 0.87 -17.16
C PRO A 60 -23.22 2.20 -17.12
N GLN A 61 -24.46 2.16 -16.63
CA GLN A 61 -25.28 3.35 -16.43
C GLN A 61 -24.72 4.20 -15.28
N PHE A 62 -24.16 5.37 -15.61
CA PHE A 62 -23.60 6.31 -14.64
C PHE A 62 -24.61 7.32 -14.08
N ASP A 63 -25.85 7.33 -14.57
CA ASP A 63 -26.95 8.23 -14.20
C ASP A 63 -27.76 7.77 -12.98
N GLN A 64 -27.19 6.88 -12.17
CA GLN A 64 -27.76 6.44 -10.91
C GLN A 64 -27.82 7.58 -9.89
N THR A 65 -28.85 7.58 -9.03
CA THR A 65 -29.02 8.58 -7.95
C THR A 65 -28.59 8.06 -6.58
N GLN A 66 -28.62 6.75 -6.39
CA GLN A 66 -28.27 6.09 -5.13
C GLN A 66 -26.75 5.89 -5.02
N HIS A 67 -26.18 6.22 -3.86
CA HIS A 67 -24.73 6.30 -3.67
C HIS A 67 -24.02 4.97 -3.95
N GLU A 68 -24.58 3.87 -3.46
CA GLU A 68 -24.08 2.51 -3.63
C GLU A 68 -24.13 2.05 -5.09
N ARG A 69 -25.17 2.46 -5.83
CA ARG A 69 -25.28 2.16 -7.27
C ARG A 69 -24.26 2.93 -8.07
N ILE A 70 -24.04 4.20 -7.75
CA ILE A 70 -22.97 5.01 -8.36
C ILE A 70 -21.60 4.38 -8.09
N ALA A 71 -21.33 4.00 -6.84
CA ALA A 71 -20.07 3.38 -6.47
C ALA A 71 -19.82 2.07 -7.23
N ASN A 72 -20.82 1.19 -7.29
CA ASN A 72 -20.73 -0.06 -8.03
C ASN A 72 -20.54 0.16 -9.54
N ALA A 73 -21.28 1.10 -10.16
CA ALA A 73 -21.13 1.42 -11.57
C ALA A 73 -19.71 1.85 -11.93
N TYR A 74 -19.07 2.70 -11.11
CA TYR A 74 -17.67 3.08 -11.34
C TYR A 74 -16.67 1.94 -11.09
N MET A 75 -16.90 1.09 -10.07
CA MET A 75 -16.06 -0.09 -9.83
C MET A 75 -16.13 -1.07 -11.00
N GLU A 76 -17.33 -1.31 -11.53
CA GLU A 76 -17.57 -2.17 -12.69
C GLU A 76 -16.94 -1.58 -13.95
N ALA A 77 -17.15 -0.30 -14.22
CA ALA A 77 -16.51 0.38 -15.35
C ALA A 77 -14.98 0.29 -15.29
N GLY A 78 -14.38 0.51 -14.12
CA GLY A 78 -12.93 0.41 -13.92
C GLY A 78 -12.41 -1.01 -14.14
N ASN A 79 -13.11 -2.02 -13.62
CA ASN A 79 -12.75 -3.42 -13.83
C ASN A 79 -12.90 -3.84 -15.30
N SER A 80 -14.00 -3.45 -15.94
CA SER A 80 -14.22 -3.68 -17.37
C SER A 80 -13.14 -3.02 -18.19
N TRP A 81 -12.74 -1.79 -17.87
CA TRP A 81 -11.63 -1.10 -18.53
C TRP A 81 -10.31 -1.86 -18.40
N ARG A 82 -9.94 -2.27 -17.17
CA ARG A 82 -8.72 -3.07 -16.93
C ARG A 82 -8.74 -4.41 -17.66
N LYS A 83 -9.87 -5.14 -17.61
CA LYS A 83 -10.06 -6.43 -18.30
C LYS A 83 -9.96 -6.27 -19.80
N TYR A 84 -10.56 -5.22 -20.34
CA TYR A 84 -10.59 -4.94 -21.76
C TYR A 84 -9.18 -4.66 -22.31
N ILE A 85 -8.45 -3.73 -21.69
CA ILE A 85 -7.08 -3.44 -22.14
C ILE A 85 -6.05 -4.45 -21.62
N LYS A 86 -6.48 -5.40 -20.77
CA LYS A 86 -5.68 -6.46 -20.13
C LYS A 86 -4.50 -5.92 -19.30
N ARG A 87 -4.72 -4.85 -18.54
CA ARG A 87 -3.68 -4.21 -17.72
C ARG A 87 -4.22 -3.70 -16.39
N GLY A 88 -3.43 -3.85 -15.32
CA GLY A 88 -3.76 -3.32 -14.01
C GLY A 88 -3.60 -1.80 -13.88
N ASP A 89 -2.82 -1.16 -14.74
CA ASP A 89 -2.54 0.29 -14.75
C ASP A 89 -3.47 1.11 -15.66
N ALA A 90 -4.55 0.49 -16.17
CA ALA A 90 -5.45 1.04 -17.17
C ALA A 90 -6.00 2.44 -16.85
N MET A 91 -6.37 2.67 -15.60
CA MET A 91 -6.94 3.94 -15.15
C MET A 91 -5.91 5.08 -15.20
N VAL A 92 -4.64 4.78 -14.92
CA VAL A 92 -3.57 5.78 -14.98
C VAL A 92 -3.26 6.17 -16.42
N LEU A 93 -3.43 5.27 -17.39
CA LEU A 93 -3.23 5.64 -18.79
C LEU A 93 -4.23 6.72 -19.24
N LEU A 94 -5.49 6.63 -18.80
CA LEU A 94 -6.48 7.69 -18.99
C LEU A 94 -6.05 8.99 -18.29
N ALA A 95 -5.54 8.89 -17.06
CA ALA A 95 -5.06 10.06 -16.32
C ALA A 95 -3.87 10.75 -17.01
N VAL A 96 -2.91 9.98 -17.55
CA VAL A 96 -1.76 10.52 -18.29
C VAL A 96 -2.22 11.20 -19.58
N ALA A 97 -3.19 10.62 -20.30
CA ALA A 97 -3.78 11.26 -21.47
C ALA A 97 -4.44 12.60 -21.09
N LYS A 98 -5.23 12.62 -20.02
CA LYS A 98 -5.87 13.85 -19.53
C LYS A 98 -4.85 14.89 -19.07
N LEU A 99 -3.78 14.46 -18.42
CA LEU A 99 -2.71 15.34 -17.97
C LEU A 99 -2.01 16.01 -19.15
N ARG A 100 -1.74 15.27 -20.24
CA ARG A 100 -1.19 15.83 -21.50
C ARG A 100 -2.12 16.88 -22.12
N GLU A 101 -3.42 16.60 -22.18
CA GLU A 101 -4.43 17.55 -22.66
C GLU A 101 -4.42 18.85 -21.83
N ILE A 102 -4.36 18.74 -20.50
CA ILE A 102 -4.30 19.90 -19.61
C ILE A 102 -3.00 20.70 -19.82
N ARG A 103 -1.85 20.04 -19.98
CA ARG A 103 -0.56 20.70 -20.28
C ARG A 103 -0.63 21.50 -21.58
N GLU A 104 -1.27 20.96 -22.62
CA GLU A 104 -1.47 21.66 -23.90
C GLU A 104 -2.38 22.89 -23.75
N GLY A 105 -3.37 22.85 -22.85
CA GLY A 105 -4.19 24.02 -22.51
C GLY A 105 -3.44 25.11 -21.74
N ILE A 106 -2.47 24.74 -20.89
CA ILE A 106 -1.66 25.68 -20.09
C ILE A 106 -0.58 26.33 -20.95
N ASN A 107 0.09 25.55 -21.78
CA ASN A 107 1.20 25.99 -22.60
C ASN A 107 0.70 26.34 -24.00
N ARG A 108 0.70 27.63 -24.37
CA ARG A 108 0.33 28.05 -25.74
C ARG A 108 1.27 27.33 -26.74
N PRO A 109 0.75 26.54 -27.68
CA PRO A 109 1.57 25.67 -28.53
C PRO A 109 2.18 26.47 -29.68
N ASP A 110 3.23 27.26 -29.42
CA ASP A 110 3.95 27.96 -30.48
C ASP A 110 5.09 27.12 -31.11
N GLU A 111 5.51 26.00 -30.50
CA GLU A 111 6.71 25.25 -30.96
C GLU A 111 6.60 23.71 -30.98
N GLY A 112 5.40 23.12 -31.03
CA GLY A 112 5.24 21.66 -31.23
C GLY A 112 5.83 20.75 -30.12
N ILE A 113 6.43 21.33 -29.08
CA ILE A 113 6.89 20.68 -27.87
C ILE A 113 5.94 21.14 -26.76
N SER A 114 4.98 20.31 -26.33
CA SER A 114 4.25 20.57 -25.09
C SER A 114 5.26 20.54 -23.94
N PRO A 115 5.55 21.68 -23.28
CA PRO A 115 6.43 21.73 -22.13
C PRO A 115 5.70 21.19 -20.88
N PRO A 116 6.41 20.94 -19.77
CA PRO A 116 5.75 20.62 -18.51
C PRO A 116 4.94 21.80 -17.98
N ALA A 117 3.92 21.52 -17.17
CA ALA A 117 3.19 22.55 -16.45
C ALA A 117 3.98 22.99 -15.20
N TYR A 118 4.96 23.86 -15.41
CA TYR A 118 5.79 24.40 -14.31
C TYR A 118 4.92 25.05 -13.22
N SER A 119 5.32 24.88 -11.96
CA SER A 119 4.58 25.34 -10.77
C SER A 119 3.16 24.77 -10.62
N HIS A 120 2.86 23.65 -11.30
CA HIS A 120 1.60 22.94 -11.14
C HIS A 120 1.80 21.57 -10.49
N ALA A 121 0.80 21.17 -9.70
CA ALA A 121 0.72 19.88 -9.05
C ALA A 121 -0.54 19.16 -9.51
N PHE A 122 -0.37 18.03 -10.19
CA PHE A 122 -1.49 17.17 -10.58
C PHE A 122 -1.84 16.21 -9.45
N VAL A 123 -3.06 16.28 -8.94
CA VAL A 123 -3.55 15.42 -7.85
C VAL A 123 -4.48 14.35 -8.43
N LEU A 124 -4.03 13.09 -8.43
CA LEU A 124 -4.74 11.96 -9.01
C LEU A 124 -5.57 11.23 -7.94
N ARG A 125 -6.90 11.27 -8.06
CA ARG A 125 -7.84 10.72 -7.07
C ARG A 125 -8.74 9.63 -7.68
N SER A 126 -8.82 8.41 -7.16
CA SER A 126 -7.90 7.69 -6.26
C SER A 126 -7.32 6.53 -7.05
N LEU A 127 -6.07 6.17 -6.77
CA LEU A 127 -5.47 4.93 -7.27
C LEU A 127 -6.05 3.74 -6.48
N LYS A 128 -6.24 2.62 -7.17
CA LYS A 128 -6.93 1.41 -6.68
C LYS A 128 -6.18 0.11 -7.00
N HIS A 129 -5.12 0.16 -7.81
CA HIS A 129 -4.35 -1.01 -8.22
C HIS A 129 -2.82 -0.81 -8.09
N PRO A 130 -2.04 -1.80 -7.63
CA PRO A 130 -0.58 -1.72 -7.52
C PRO A 130 0.15 -1.28 -8.80
N ASP A 131 -0.32 -1.73 -9.96
CA ASP A 131 0.33 -1.43 -11.23
C ASP A 131 0.17 0.04 -11.64
N GLU A 132 -0.91 0.71 -11.21
CA GLU A 132 -1.08 2.15 -11.40
C GLU A 132 0.07 2.93 -10.73
N VAL A 133 0.42 2.54 -9.50
CA VAL A 133 1.54 3.14 -8.74
C VAL A 133 2.88 2.84 -9.42
N LYS A 134 3.10 1.61 -9.87
CA LYS A 134 4.33 1.23 -10.59
C LYS A 134 4.50 2.06 -11.88
N THR A 135 3.44 2.21 -12.66
CA THR A 135 3.46 2.98 -13.91
C THR A 135 3.70 4.46 -13.63
N LEU A 136 3.04 5.08 -12.65
CA LEU A 136 3.30 6.48 -12.28
C LEU A 136 4.74 6.70 -11.82
N ARG A 137 5.31 5.77 -11.03
CA ARG A 137 6.73 5.81 -10.64
C ARG A 137 7.67 5.66 -11.82
N HIS A 138 7.34 4.79 -12.78
CA HIS A 138 8.15 4.64 -13.98
C HIS A 138 8.11 5.89 -14.86
N ILE A 139 6.95 6.52 -14.99
CA ILE A 139 6.77 7.72 -15.81
C ILE A 139 7.45 8.92 -15.14
N TYR A 140 7.02 9.29 -13.94
CA TYR A 140 7.35 10.56 -13.30
C TYR A 140 8.55 10.48 -12.35
N GLY A 141 9.01 9.28 -12.00
CA GLY A 141 10.17 9.10 -11.13
C GLY A 141 10.00 9.83 -9.80
N ALA A 142 10.96 10.69 -9.48
CA ALA A 142 10.98 11.44 -8.21
C ALA A 142 9.95 12.58 -8.14
N SER A 143 9.40 13.04 -9.27
CA SER A 143 8.32 14.05 -9.26
C SER A 143 6.96 13.47 -8.90
N PHE A 144 6.85 12.14 -8.80
CA PHE A 144 5.67 11.45 -8.27
C PHE A 144 5.78 11.18 -6.78
N PHE A 145 4.72 11.55 -6.05
CA PHE A 145 4.56 11.30 -4.62
C PHE A 145 3.22 10.62 -4.35
N LEU A 146 3.25 9.45 -3.69
CA LEU A 146 2.03 8.73 -3.31
C LEU A 146 1.65 9.02 -1.86
N LEU A 147 0.49 9.64 -1.63
CA LEU A 147 -0.06 9.88 -0.30
C LEU A 147 -1.20 8.89 -0.02
N SER A 148 -1.04 8.11 1.04
CA SER A 148 -2.03 7.13 1.49
C SER A 148 -2.85 7.68 2.65
N ALA A 149 -4.14 7.91 2.41
CA ALA A 149 -5.08 8.45 3.37
C ALA A 149 -5.81 7.31 4.11
N TYR A 150 -5.44 7.11 5.36
CA TYR A 150 -6.00 6.10 6.24
C TYR A 150 -7.31 6.59 6.87
N ALA A 151 -8.29 5.71 7.00
CA ALA A 151 -9.42 5.89 7.91
C ALA A 151 -9.84 4.53 8.49
N PRO A 152 -10.10 4.44 9.81
CA PRO A 152 -10.53 3.19 10.44
C PRO A 152 -11.77 2.61 9.75
N ARG A 153 -11.85 1.28 9.65
CA ARG A 153 -12.99 0.59 8.99
C ARG A 153 -14.35 1.05 9.52
N ARG A 154 -14.46 1.25 10.85
CA ARG A 154 -15.69 1.77 11.48
C ARG A 154 -16.07 3.15 10.95
N VAL A 155 -15.13 4.10 10.93
CA VAL A 155 -15.36 5.48 10.43
C VAL A 155 -15.79 5.47 8.96
N ARG A 156 -15.16 4.61 8.14
CA ARG A 156 -15.53 4.45 6.72
C ARG A 156 -16.95 3.89 6.57
N LYS A 157 -17.29 2.87 7.36
CA LYS A 157 -18.64 2.27 7.37
C LYS A 157 -19.70 3.29 7.79
N ASP A 158 -19.46 4.04 8.86
CA ASP A 158 -20.37 5.09 9.34
C ASP A 158 -20.57 6.19 8.29
N THR A 159 -19.50 6.57 7.58
CA THR A 159 -19.55 7.55 6.50
C THR A 159 -20.35 7.05 5.31
N LEU A 160 -20.12 5.81 4.87
CA LEU A 160 -20.87 5.22 3.75
C LEU A 160 -22.35 5.04 4.09
N ASN A 161 -22.66 4.57 5.30
CA ASN A 161 -24.04 4.43 5.76
C ASN A 161 -24.78 5.78 5.68
N ARG A 162 -24.12 6.87 6.12
CA ARG A 162 -24.66 8.23 6.02
C ARG A 162 -24.89 8.66 4.56
N LEU A 163 -23.93 8.42 3.67
CA LEU A 163 -24.02 8.80 2.26
C LEU A 163 -25.12 8.02 1.52
N ILE A 164 -25.25 6.72 1.79
CA ILE A 164 -26.31 5.88 1.24
C ILE A 164 -27.66 6.39 1.74
N MET A 165 -27.84 6.55 3.05
CA MET A 165 -29.08 7.07 3.64
C MET A 165 -29.51 8.42 3.05
N GLN A 166 -28.57 9.34 2.88
CA GLN A 166 -28.82 10.64 2.25
C GLN A 166 -29.27 10.50 0.78
N SER A 167 -28.64 9.62 0.01
CA SER A 167 -29.00 9.39 -1.40
C SER A 167 -30.39 8.77 -1.59
N HIS A 168 -30.90 8.06 -0.59
CA HIS A 168 -32.27 7.52 -0.57
C HIS A 168 -33.31 8.53 -0.05
N ASN A 169 -32.91 9.74 0.33
CA ASN A 169 -33.76 10.73 1.03
C ASN A 169 -34.48 10.13 2.26
N SER A 170 -33.89 9.11 2.89
CA SER A 170 -34.47 8.41 4.02
C SER A 170 -34.14 9.14 5.32
N SER A 171 -35.14 9.27 6.20
CA SER A 171 -35.00 9.80 7.56
C SER A 171 -35.17 8.70 8.62
N LEU A 172 -35.48 7.48 8.20
CA LEU A 172 -35.70 6.32 9.06
C LEU A 172 -34.37 5.60 9.30
N MET A 173 -34.26 4.91 10.44
CA MET A 173 -33.14 4.00 10.79
C MET A 173 -33.11 2.75 9.89
N GLU A 174 -33.29 2.87 8.58
CA GLU A 174 -32.90 1.79 7.67
C GLU A 174 -31.38 1.64 7.78
N ASN A 175 -30.95 0.47 8.24
CA ASN A 175 -29.55 0.23 8.50
C ASN A 175 -28.86 -0.28 7.23
N TYR A 176 -28.28 0.62 6.41
CA TYR A 176 -27.53 0.26 5.20
C TYR A 176 -26.12 -0.28 5.50
N GLU A 177 -25.98 -0.97 6.63
CA GLU A 177 -24.71 -1.51 7.08
C GLU A 177 -24.20 -2.64 6.19
N SER A 178 -25.11 -3.43 5.59
CA SER A 178 -24.74 -4.53 4.71
C SER A 178 -24.11 -3.98 3.43
N GLU A 179 -24.78 -3.03 2.79
CA GLU A 179 -24.37 -2.37 1.55
C GLU A 179 -23.04 -1.64 1.74
N ALA A 180 -22.90 -0.90 2.83
CA ALA A 180 -21.62 -0.27 3.18
C ALA A 180 -20.50 -1.29 3.38
N THR A 181 -20.80 -2.44 4.03
CA THR A 181 -19.83 -3.51 4.26
C THR A 181 -19.41 -4.19 2.97
N GLU A 182 -20.36 -4.47 2.07
CA GLU A 182 -20.12 -5.06 0.75
C GLU A 182 -19.23 -4.17 -0.11
N LEU A 183 -19.52 -2.87 -0.18
CA LEU A 183 -18.69 -1.89 -0.89
C LEU A 183 -17.26 -1.85 -0.35
N ILE A 184 -17.10 -1.85 0.98
CA ILE A 184 -15.78 -1.86 1.61
C ILE A 184 -15.01 -3.15 1.25
N CYS A 185 -15.64 -4.31 1.38
CA CYS A 185 -15.01 -5.59 1.08
C CYS A 185 -14.57 -5.66 -0.39
N ARG A 186 -15.43 -5.20 -1.31
CA ARG A 186 -15.15 -5.12 -2.74
C ARG A 186 -13.99 -4.18 -3.06
N ASP A 187 -13.95 -2.98 -2.48
CA ASP A 187 -12.86 -2.02 -2.69
C ASP A 187 -11.51 -2.52 -2.15
N GLU A 188 -11.51 -3.17 -0.99
CA GLU A 188 -10.28 -3.64 -0.34
C GLU A 188 -9.54 -4.71 -1.16
N ALA A 189 -10.27 -5.72 -1.65
CA ALA A 189 -9.75 -6.74 -2.56
C ALA A 189 -10.87 -7.59 -3.20
N GLU A 190 -10.93 -7.63 -4.53
CA GLU A 190 -11.76 -8.60 -5.27
C GLU A 190 -10.98 -9.91 -5.45
N THR A 191 -11.21 -10.86 -4.54
CA THR A 191 -10.52 -12.17 -4.52
C THR A 191 -10.76 -12.94 -5.83
N GLY A 192 -9.70 -13.49 -6.42
CA GLY A 192 -9.76 -14.29 -7.65
C GLY A 192 -9.71 -13.47 -8.95
N GLU A 193 -9.70 -12.14 -8.87
CA GLU A 193 -9.67 -11.23 -10.02
C GLU A 193 -8.38 -10.39 -10.00
N ASP A 194 -7.34 -10.84 -10.72
CA ASP A 194 -6.03 -10.16 -10.76
C ASP A 194 -6.08 -8.73 -11.31
N LEU A 195 -7.14 -8.39 -12.07
CA LEU A 195 -7.40 -7.06 -12.62
C LEU A 195 -8.52 -6.33 -11.89
N GLY A 196 -9.04 -6.89 -10.78
CA GLY A 196 -10.04 -6.26 -9.94
C GLY A 196 -9.46 -5.18 -9.02
N GLN A 197 -10.27 -4.70 -8.09
CA GLN A 197 -9.85 -3.72 -7.09
C GLN A 197 -8.84 -4.32 -6.12
N GLN A 198 -7.76 -3.59 -5.83
CA GLN A 198 -6.67 -4.04 -4.95
C GLN A 198 -6.18 -2.90 -4.04
N VAL A 199 -7.11 -2.12 -3.47
CA VAL A 199 -6.76 -0.94 -2.65
C VAL A 199 -5.87 -1.30 -1.49
N ARG A 200 -6.16 -2.42 -0.81
CA ARG A 200 -5.34 -2.88 0.30
C ARG A 200 -3.87 -3.08 -0.08
N LYS A 201 -3.59 -3.59 -1.28
CA LYS A 201 -2.20 -3.76 -1.79
C LYS A 201 -1.60 -2.46 -2.34
N THR A 202 -2.45 -1.52 -2.73
CA THR A 202 -2.03 -0.21 -3.27
C THR A 202 -1.67 0.74 -2.13
N PHE A 203 -2.41 0.69 -1.02
CA PHE A 203 -2.32 1.59 0.13
C PHE A 203 -0.93 1.61 0.76
N TRP A 204 -0.36 0.45 1.09
CA TRP A 204 0.95 0.38 1.77
C TRP A 204 2.13 0.74 0.87
N GLN A 205 1.91 0.93 -0.45
CA GLN A 205 2.95 1.44 -1.33
C GLN A 205 3.19 2.94 -1.16
N GLY A 206 2.42 3.63 -0.32
CA GLY A 206 2.55 5.07 -0.04
C GLY A 206 3.98 5.54 0.22
N ASP A 207 4.29 6.74 -0.22
CA ASP A 207 5.48 7.49 0.18
C ASP A 207 5.28 8.16 1.55
N ALA A 208 4.02 8.42 1.93
CA ALA A 208 3.63 8.79 3.28
C ALA A 208 2.19 8.37 3.60
N PHE A 209 1.88 8.33 4.90
CA PHE A 209 0.61 7.88 5.45
C PHE A 209 0.03 8.95 6.39
N VAL A 210 -1.25 9.28 6.22
CA VAL A 210 -1.95 10.29 7.03
C VAL A 210 -3.29 9.75 7.50
N ASP A 211 -3.74 10.16 8.69
CA ASP A 211 -5.04 9.80 9.23
C ASP A 211 -6.10 10.80 8.77
N ALA A 212 -6.88 10.42 7.76
CA ALA A 212 -7.98 11.21 7.23
C ALA A 212 -9.24 11.16 8.12
N SER A 213 -9.22 10.43 9.24
CA SER A 213 -10.27 10.51 10.27
C SER A 213 -10.00 11.57 11.35
N ASP A 214 -8.75 12.04 11.48
CA ASP A 214 -8.37 13.14 12.38
C ASP A 214 -8.33 14.48 11.61
N LEU A 215 -9.50 15.02 11.31
CA LEU A 215 -9.64 16.27 10.54
C LEU A 215 -8.96 17.47 11.23
N GLN A 216 -8.77 17.42 12.55
CA GLN A 216 -8.15 18.50 13.30
C GLN A 216 -6.65 18.61 13.00
N HIS A 217 -5.95 17.48 12.85
CA HIS A 217 -4.50 17.44 12.67
C HIS A 217 -4.07 17.03 11.25
N LEU A 218 -5.00 16.64 10.37
CA LEU A 218 -4.67 16.17 9.02
C LEU A 218 -3.86 17.19 8.22
N THR A 219 -4.28 18.46 8.20
CA THR A 219 -3.59 19.50 7.42
C THR A 219 -2.17 19.72 7.94
N GLU A 220 -1.95 19.68 9.27
CA GLU A 220 -0.62 19.79 9.88
C GLU A 220 0.28 18.59 9.52
N ALA A 221 -0.30 17.38 9.51
CA ALA A 221 0.42 16.17 9.11
C ALA A 221 0.86 16.22 7.64
N ILE A 222 -0.04 16.62 6.74
CA ILE A 222 0.25 16.82 5.31
C ILE A 222 1.30 17.93 5.15
N GLN A 223 1.15 19.06 5.85
CA GLN A 223 2.09 20.17 5.81
C GLN A 223 3.50 19.71 6.20
N ARG A 224 3.65 18.94 7.29
CA ARG A 224 4.95 18.40 7.70
C ARG A 224 5.56 17.52 6.61
N ILE A 225 4.79 16.59 6.06
CA ILE A 225 5.26 15.66 5.01
C ILE A 225 5.76 16.44 3.79
N PHE A 226 4.99 17.40 3.31
CA PHE A 226 5.35 18.18 2.12
C PHE A 226 6.51 19.14 2.41
N ARG A 227 6.60 19.74 3.60
CA ARG A 227 7.79 20.53 3.99
C ARG A 227 9.06 19.67 4.00
N ILE A 228 8.99 18.43 4.48
CA ILE A 228 10.10 17.49 4.40
C ILE A 228 10.45 17.20 2.94
N TRP A 229 9.45 16.89 2.11
CA TRP A 229 9.68 16.66 0.68
C TRP A 229 10.26 17.89 -0.04
N PHE A 230 9.96 19.10 0.43
CA PHE A 230 10.49 20.39 -0.05
C PHE A 230 11.75 20.86 0.71
N GLY A 231 12.43 19.93 1.36
CA GLY A 231 13.76 20.13 1.91
C GLY A 231 13.86 21.05 3.11
N HIS A 232 12.83 21.03 3.95
CA HIS A 232 12.89 21.70 5.24
C HIS A 232 14.04 21.14 6.10
N PRO A 233 15.07 21.94 6.41
CA PRO A 233 16.34 21.44 6.97
C PRO A 233 16.25 20.92 8.41
N PHE A 234 15.19 21.27 9.13
CA PHE A 234 15.01 21.00 10.56
C PHE A 234 13.82 20.10 10.89
N HIS A 235 13.09 19.57 9.90
CA HIS A 235 12.11 18.53 10.18
C HIS A 235 12.85 17.20 10.26
N THR A 236 13.08 16.73 11.48
CA THR A 236 13.71 15.44 11.75
C THR A 236 12.68 14.32 11.83
N PRO A 237 13.10 13.04 11.74
CA PRO A 237 12.19 11.92 11.88
C PRO A 237 11.46 11.92 13.22
N THR A 238 10.21 11.47 13.22
CA THR A 238 9.53 11.06 14.45
C THR A 238 10.10 9.73 14.97
N ARG A 239 9.75 9.38 16.22
CA ARG A 239 10.10 8.05 16.78
C ARG A 239 9.54 6.92 15.93
N ASP A 240 8.27 7.03 15.52
CA ASP A 240 7.61 6.02 14.71
C ASP A 240 8.28 5.90 13.33
N GLU A 241 8.65 7.01 12.68
CA GLU A 241 9.37 6.99 11.39
C GLU A 241 10.75 6.31 11.51
N TYR A 242 11.53 6.64 12.55
CA TYR A 242 12.84 6.02 12.80
C TYR A 242 12.73 4.51 13.09
N LEU A 243 11.78 4.11 13.94
CA LEU A 243 11.63 2.73 14.37
C LEU A 243 11.00 1.86 13.28
N MET A 244 10.07 2.40 12.48
CA MET A 244 9.55 1.70 11.30
C MET A 244 10.62 1.56 10.21
N PHE A 245 11.46 2.58 9.99
CA PHE A 245 12.63 2.44 9.13
C PHE A 245 13.61 1.38 9.63
N SER A 246 13.85 1.32 10.95
CA SER A 246 14.70 0.29 11.56
C SER A 246 14.14 -1.12 11.35
N ALA A 247 12.82 -1.29 11.46
CA ALA A 247 12.15 -2.55 11.10
C ALA A 247 12.33 -2.88 9.61
N GLN A 248 12.17 -1.92 8.71
CA GLN A 248 12.41 -2.13 7.28
C GLN A 248 13.86 -2.49 6.97
N ALA A 249 14.83 -1.85 7.63
CA ALA A 249 16.24 -2.16 7.49
C ALA A 249 16.54 -3.60 7.95
N ALA A 250 15.93 -4.04 9.06
CA ALA A 250 16.05 -5.43 9.53
C ALA A 250 15.45 -6.43 8.51
N ALA A 251 14.33 -6.07 7.86
CA ALA A 251 13.66 -6.91 6.87
C ALA A 251 14.56 -7.30 5.69
N TYR A 252 15.44 -6.38 5.24
CA TYR A 252 16.33 -6.62 4.09
C TYR A 252 17.33 -7.77 4.30
N ARG A 253 17.50 -8.24 5.54
CA ARG A 253 18.34 -9.39 5.85
C ARG A 253 17.68 -10.73 5.52
N SER A 254 16.35 -10.80 5.48
CA SER A 254 15.62 -12.05 5.26
C SER A 254 15.89 -12.64 3.87
N ALA A 255 16.26 -13.92 3.83
CA ALA A 255 16.30 -14.74 2.62
C ALA A 255 15.08 -15.69 2.50
N SER A 256 14.00 -15.43 3.24
CA SER A 256 12.75 -16.20 3.16
C SER A 256 12.17 -16.20 1.73
N LEU A 257 11.70 -17.36 1.28
CA LEU A 257 11.14 -17.56 -0.07
C LEU A 257 9.80 -16.83 -0.29
N GLY A 258 9.11 -16.45 0.79
CA GLY A 258 7.78 -15.81 0.70
C GLY A 258 7.84 -14.29 0.59
N ARG A 259 8.39 -13.63 1.62
CA ARG A 259 8.50 -12.16 1.69
C ARG A 259 9.58 -11.77 2.69
N GLN A 260 10.04 -10.52 2.62
CA GLN A 260 10.90 -9.93 3.65
C GLN A 260 10.06 -9.22 4.70
N VAL A 261 10.22 -9.60 5.97
CA VAL A 261 9.56 -8.98 7.13
C VAL A 261 10.62 -8.64 8.16
N GLY A 262 10.49 -7.45 8.74
CA GLY A 262 11.33 -7.00 9.83
C GLY A 262 10.48 -6.45 10.97
N ALA A 263 10.97 -6.64 12.18
CA ALA A 263 10.35 -6.10 13.39
C ALA A 263 11.42 -5.56 14.33
N VAL A 264 11.08 -4.51 15.07
CA VAL A 264 11.92 -4.01 16.17
C VAL A 264 11.06 -3.77 17.40
N ILE A 265 11.64 -3.98 18.58
CA ILE A 265 11.03 -3.61 19.85
C ILE A 265 11.78 -2.40 20.38
N ALA A 266 11.04 -1.40 20.85
CA ALA A 266 11.60 -0.18 21.39
C ALA A 266 10.91 0.22 22.69
N THR A 267 11.69 0.85 23.57
CA THR A 267 11.20 1.48 24.79
C THR A 267 10.26 2.64 24.48
N GLN A 268 9.52 3.13 25.49
CA GLN A 268 8.56 4.23 25.32
C GLN A 268 9.23 5.57 24.94
N ASP A 269 10.49 5.77 25.33
CA ASP A 269 11.31 6.94 24.95
C ASP A 269 11.93 6.80 23.55
N GLY A 270 11.79 5.64 22.90
CA GLY A 270 12.19 5.40 21.50
C GLY A 270 13.55 4.73 21.33
N SER A 271 14.14 4.16 22.39
CA SER A 271 15.39 3.41 22.29
C SER A 271 15.14 2.02 21.73
N LEU A 272 15.88 1.63 20.69
CA LEU A 272 15.77 0.30 20.09
C LEU A 272 16.33 -0.76 21.05
N VAL A 273 15.53 -1.78 21.36
CA VAL A 273 15.83 -2.83 22.33
C VAL A 273 16.21 -4.13 21.64
N ALA A 274 15.39 -4.57 20.68
CA ALA A 274 15.56 -5.84 19.98
C ALA A 274 15.15 -5.73 18.52
N THR A 275 15.71 -6.61 17.69
CA THR A 275 15.44 -6.67 16.26
C THR A 275 15.10 -8.09 15.85
N GLY A 276 14.19 -8.24 14.90
CA GLY A 276 13.84 -9.51 14.30
C GLY A 276 13.70 -9.38 12.79
N THR A 277 14.06 -10.45 12.08
CA THR A 277 13.67 -10.67 10.70
C THR A 277 13.06 -12.06 10.60
N ASN A 278 12.22 -12.29 9.60
CA ASN A 278 11.75 -13.64 9.32
C ASN A 278 12.88 -14.50 8.71
N GLU A 279 13.45 -15.41 9.49
CA GLU A 279 14.58 -16.23 9.03
C GLU A 279 14.66 -17.56 9.80
N VAL A 280 15.29 -18.55 9.19
CA VAL A 280 15.51 -19.88 9.77
C VAL A 280 16.39 -19.78 11.03
N PRO A 281 15.95 -20.35 12.17
CA PRO A 281 16.70 -20.31 13.42
C PRO A 281 17.89 -21.27 13.41
N LYS A 282 18.86 -21.02 14.29
CA LYS A 282 20.02 -21.88 14.53
C LYS A 282 19.97 -22.60 15.87
N ALA A 283 20.63 -23.75 15.93
CA ALA A 283 20.97 -24.37 17.21
C ALA A 283 21.84 -23.41 18.06
N GLY A 284 21.53 -23.29 19.35
CA GLY A 284 22.16 -22.30 20.24
C GLY A 284 21.51 -20.91 20.23
N GLY A 285 20.48 -20.70 19.39
CA GLY A 285 19.71 -19.46 19.31
C GLY A 285 20.17 -18.52 18.20
N GLY A 286 19.34 -17.51 17.92
CA GLY A 286 19.52 -16.65 16.75
C GLY A 286 19.11 -17.34 15.43
N HIS A 287 19.60 -16.83 14.31
CA HIS A 287 19.25 -17.25 12.95
C HIS A 287 20.49 -17.30 12.06
N TYR A 288 20.33 -17.90 10.89
CA TYR A 288 21.36 -17.89 9.86
C TYR A 288 21.57 -16.48 9.27
N TRP A 289 22.84 -16.15 9.08
CA TRP A 289 23.37 -14.98 8.39
C TRP A 289 24.06 -15.44 7.12
N ASP A 290 24.21 -14.49 6.19
CA ASP A 290 25.11 -14.70 5.06
C ASP A 290 26.55 -14.92 5.53
N GLY A 291 27.23 -15.89 4.93
CA GLY A 291 28.59 -16.32 5.31
C GLY A 291 28.68 -17.33 6.46
N ASP A 292 27.57 -17.76 7.04
CA ASP A 292 27.58 -18.81 8.07
C ASP A 292 27.88 -20.22 7.50
N SER A 293 28.50 -21.07 8.33
CA SER A 293 28.76 -22.48 7.99
C SER A 293 28.55 -23.41 9.20
N PRO A 294 27.73 -24.47 9.10
CA PRO A 294 26.86 -24.77 7.95
C PRO A 294 25.77 -23.70 7.79
N ASP A 295 25.24 -23.55 6.57
CA ASP A 295 24.03 -22.79 6.28
C ASP A 295 22.95 -23.78 5.87
N ASP A 296 21.78 -23.66 6.50
CA ASP A 296 20.66 -24.58 6.32
C ASP A 296 19.34 -23.82 6.13
N ARG A 297 19.42 -22.60 5.60
CA ARG A 297 18.25 -21.80 5.19
C ARG A 297 17.49 -22.48 4.05
N ASP A 298 16.20 -22.16 3.93
CA ASP A 298 15.31 -22.83 2.96
C ASP A 298 15.78 -22.68 1.51
N HIS A 299 16.35 -21.52 1.13
CA HIS A 299 16.91 -21.32 -0.21
C HIS A 299 18.16 -22.18 -0.48
N ILE A 300 18.91 -22.57 0.55
CA ILE A 300 20.03 -23.52 0.43
C ILE A 300 19.50 -24.93 0.20
N ARG A 301 18.40 -25.29 0.88
CA ARG A 301 17.71 -26.57 0.70
C ARG A 301 16.97 -26.67 -0.64
N GLY A 302 16.60 -25.54 -1.23
CA GLY A 302 15.97 -25.44 -2.55
C GLY A 302 14.45 -25.66 -2.56
N TYR A 303 13.78 -25.69 -1.40
CA TYR A 303 12.33 -25.87 -1.31
C TYR A 303 11.71 -25.18 -0.08
N ASP A 304 10.42 -24.83 -0.17
CA ASP A 304 9.63 -24.35 0.96
C ASP A 304 9.07 -25.55 1.74
N SER A 305 9.56 -25.76 2.96
CA SER A 305 9.13 -26.88 3.81
C SER A 305 7.63 -26.84 4.12
N SER A 306 7.04 -25.65 4.17
CA SER A 306 5.64 -25.45 4.48
C SER A 306 4.72 -25.90 3.35
N ASP A 307 5.12 -25.69 2.09
CA ASP A 307 4.36 -26.17 0.93
C ASP A 307 4.35 -27.70 0.87
N THR A 308 5.50 -28.33 1.07
CA THR A 308 5.61 -29.79 1.08
C THR A 308 4.73 -30.41 2.17
N MET A 309 4.74 -29.85 3.38
CA MET A 309 3.93 -30.35 4.50
C MET A 309 2.43 -30.19 4.25
N ARG A 310 1.99 -29.05 3.69
CA ARG A 310 0.58 -28.83 3.34
C ARG A 310 0.08 -29.80 2.27
N GLN A 311 0.89 -30.04 1.24
CA GLN A 311 0.56 -31.01 0.19
C GLN A 311 0.46 -32.44 0.76
N GLY A 312 1.38 -32.82 1.65
CA GLY A 312 1.34 -34.11 2.34
C GLY A 312 0.08 -34.28 3.22
N LEU A 313 -0.29 -33.25 4.00
CA LEU A 313 -1.51 -33.26 4.81
C LEU A 313 -2.76 -33.39 3.97
N PHE A 314 -2.83 -32.67 2.85
CA PHE A 314 -3.97 -32.78 1.95
C PHE A 314 -4.04 -34.17 1.31
N GLY A 315 -2.90 -34.75 0.93
CA GLY A 315 -2.81 -36.14 0.48
C GLY A 315 -3.34 -37.13 1.52
N ASP A 316 -2.91 -37.03 2.79
CA ASP A 316 -3.40 -37.89 3.88
C ASP A 316 -4.93 -37.75 4.08
N ILE A 317 -5.46 -36.54 3.98
CA ILE A 317 -6.92 -36.31 4.04
C ILE A 317 -7.63 -37.04 2.90
N LEU A 318 -7.14 -36.89 1.66
CA LEU A 318 -7.72 -37.55 0.49
C LEU A 318 -7.66 -39.07 0.61
N GLU A 319 -6.55 -39.64 1.07
CA GLU A 319 -6.40 -41.08 1.25
C GLU A 319 -7.38 -41.64 2.29
N ARG A 320 -7.58 -40.92 3.40
CA ARG A 320 -8.56 -41.31 4.42
C ARG A 320 -9.99 -41.22 3.89
N LEU A 321 -10.30 -40.17 3.13
CA LEU A 321 -11.63 -39.99 2.53
C LEU A 321 -11.92 -41.00 1.42
N ALA A 322 -10.91 -41.40 0.64
CA ALA A 322 -11.03 -42.42 -0.40
C ALA A 322 -11.49 -43.77 0.18
N LYS A 323 -11.16 -44.07 1.44
CA LYS A 323 -11.60 -45.29 2.16
C LYS A 323 -13.06 -45.22 2.63
N THR A 324 -13.76 -44.12 2.38
CA THR A 324 -15.17 -43.92 2.75
C THR A 324 -16.11 -44.07 1.54
N PRO A 325 -17.41 -44.27 1.75
CA PRO A 325 -18.40 -44.28 0.67
C PRO A 325 -18.53 -42.94 -0.09
N LEU A 326 -17.89 -41.87 0.37
CA LEU A 326 -17.97 -40.54 -0.24
C LEU A 326 -17.22 -40.42 -1.58
N PHE A 327 -16.37 -41.39 -1.91
CA PHE A 327 -15.57 -41.41 -3.13
C PHE A 327 -16.01 -42.52 -4.09
N ALA A 328 -15.92 -42.23 -5.40
CA ALA A 328 -16.19 -43.19 -6.46
C ALA A 328 -15.24 -44.40 -6.36
N GLU A 329 -15.72 -45.60 -6.71
CA GLU A 329 -14.99 -46.86 -6.48
C GLU A 329 -13.60 -46.87 -7.14
N ASN A 330 -13.45 -46.19 -8.26
CA ASN A 330 -12.21 -46.07 -9.03
C ASN A 330 -11.12 -45.21 -8.34
N MET A 331 -11.42 -44.54 -7.22
CA MET A 331 -10.45 -43.73 -6.47
C MET A 331 -10.02 -44.37 -5.14
N ARG A 332 -10.59 -45.55 -4.78
CA ARG A 332 -10.36 -46.19 -3.48
C ARG A 332 -8.97 -46.80 -3.31
N ASP A 333 -8.33 -47.18 -4.42
CA ASP A 333 -7.04 -47.90 -4.43
C ASP A 333 -5.85 -47.03 -4.85
N LEU A 334 -6.05 -45.72 -5.07
CA LEU A 334 -4.97 -44.81 -5.50
C LEU A 334 -4.18 -44.27 -4.29
N PRO A 335 -2.84 -44.23 -4.36
CA PRO A 335 -2.02 -43.60 -3.32
C PRO A 335 -2.17 -42.06 -3.34
N SER A 336 -1.87 -41.43 -2.20
CA SER A 336 -2.01 -39.97 -1.96
C SER A 336 -1.43 -39.08 -3.08
N ASN A 337 -0.26 -39.43 -3.62
CA ASN A 337 0.41 -38.70 -4.69
C ASN A 337 -0.32 -38.81 -6.05
N GLU A 338 -0.98 -39.94 -6.31
CA GLU A 338 -1.76 -40.16 -7.53
C GLU A 338 -3.12 -39.48 -7.44
N LEU A 339 -3.76 -39.46 -6.27
CA LEU A 339 -5.02 -38.72 -6.03
C LEU A 339 -4.88 -37.23 -6.35
N LEU A 340 -3.73 -36.61 -6.02
CA LEU A 340 -3.42 -35.22 -6.37
C LEU A 340 -3.22 -35.02 -7.87
N ALA A 341 -2.74 -36.03 -8.58
CA ALA A 341 -2.53 -35.99 -10.02
C ALA A 341 -3.83 -36.11 -10.82
N VAL A 342 -4.89 -36.69 -10.24
CA VAL A 342 -6.23 -36.76 -10.85
C VAL A 342 -6.93 -35.39 -10.89
N LEU A 343 -6.56 -34.45 -10.03
CA LEU A 343 -7.15 -33.11 -10.01
C LEU A 343 -6.87 -32.36 -11.31
N SER A 344 -7.90 -31.74 -11.89
CA SER A 344 -7.71 -30.85 -13.04
C SER A 344 -6.92 -29.61 -12.62
N GLU A 345 -6.30 -28.89 -13.58
CA GLU A 345 -5.63 -27.62 -13.27
C GLU A 345 -6.58 -26.59 -12.63
N LYS A 346 -7.87 -26.65 -12.98
CA LYS A 346 -8.90 -25.82 -12.34
C LYS A 346 -9.10 -26.17 -10.87
N ASP A 347 -9.15 -27.46 -10.55
CA ASP A 347 -9.32 -27.94 -9.18
C ASP A 347 -8.07 -27.63 -8.36
N LYS A 348 -6.87 -27.83 -8.92
CA LYS A 348 -5.61 -27.43 -8.28
C LYS A 348 -5.58 -25.92 -7.98
N LYS A 349 -6.07 -25.08 -8.90
CA LYS A 349 -6.19 -23.63 -8.66
C LYS A 349 -7.14 -23.34 -7.51
N ALA A 350 -8.32 -23.96 -7.49
CA ALA A 350 -9.29 -23.80 -6.39
C ALA A 350 -8.71 -24.26 -5.03
N MET A 351 -7.96 -25.36 -5.00
CA MET A 351 -7.31 -25.86 -3.79
C MET A 351 -6.22 -24.92 -3.26
N ARG A 352 -5.51 -24.18 -4.13
CA ARG A 352 -4.54 -23.16 -3.71
C ARG A 352 -5.19 -21.98 -2.98
N GLU A 353 -6.49 -21.78 -3.16
CA GLU A 353 -7.28 -20.72 -2.52
C GLU A 353 -7.90 -21.16 -1.19
N ALA A 354 -7.82 -22.46 -0.85
CA ALA A 354 -8.40 -23.00 0.37
C ALA A 354 -7.73 -22.45 1.64
N GLU A 355 -8.49 -22.35 2.73
CA GLU A 355 -8.02 -21.74 3.98
C GLU A 355 -6.82 -22.45 4.61
N TYR A 356 -6.72 -23.78 4.47
CA TYR A 356 -5.59 -24.56 5.01
C TYR A 356 -4.25 -24.18 4.34
N MET A 357 -4.28 -23.59 3.14
CA MET A 357 -3.08 -23.06 2.48
C MET A 357 -2.49 -21.85 3.21
N ASN A 358 -3.24 -21.28 4.17
CA ASN A 358 -2.80 -20.14 4.99
C ASN A 358 -2.12 -20.57 6.30
N LEU A 359 -2.03 -21.87 6.59
CA LEU A 359 -1.31 -22.38 7.75
C LEU A 359 0.18 -22.04 7.64
N THR A 360 0.75 -21.49 8.71
CA THR A 360 2.15 -21.01 8.77
C THR A 360 3.01 -21.84 9.73
N GLU A 361 2.42 -22.80 10.44
CA GLU A 361 3.02 -23.62 11.49
C GLU A 361 4.15 -24.53 10.98
N PHE A 362 4.15 -24.85 9.68
CA PHE A 362 5.15 -25.70 9.05
C PHE A 362 6.34 -24.93 8.47
N GLN A 363 6.34 -23.60 8.59
CA GLN A 363 7.46 -22.77 8.17
C GLN A 363 8.65 -22.97 9.11
N ARG A 364 9.83 -23.20 8.54
CA ARG A 364 11.09 -23.19 9.30
C ARG A 364 11.50 -21.78 9.73
N PRO A 365 11.32 -20.73 8.89
CA PRO A 365 11.61 -19.36 9.31
C PRO A 365 10.72 -18.94 10.48
N VAL A 366 11.33 -18.50 11.57
CA VAL A 366 10.62 -17.83 12.66
C VAL A 366 10.19 -16.46 12.16
N HIS A 367 8.96 -16.03 12.46
CA HIS A 367 8.47 -14.71 12.03
C HIS A 367 9.23 -13.57 12.72
N ALA A 368 9.27 -12.39 12.09
CA ALA A 368 10.10 -11.28 12.54
C ALA A 368 9.74 -10.81 13.96
N GLU A 369 8.45 -10.79 14.31
CA GLU A 369 7.94 -10.38 15.62
C GLU A 369 8.37 -11.36 16.71
N MET A 370 8.22 -12.67 16.45
CA MET A 370 8.69 -13.72 17.35
C MET A 370 10.21 -13.68 17.50
N MET A 371 10.94 -13.40 16.42
CA MET A 371 12.40 -13.24 16.45
C MET A 371 12.81 -12.06 17.33
N ALA A 372 12.13 -10.91 17.24
CA ALA A 372 12.42 -9.75 18.09
C ALA A 372 12.17 -10.05 19.58
N ILE A 373 11.07 -10.75 19.90
CA ILE A 373 10.74 -11.17 21.27
C ILE A 373 11.79 -12.15 21.81
N THR A 374 12.12 -13.19 21.03
CA THR A 374 13.10 -14.21 21.43
C THR A 374 14.52 -13.66 21.51
N ASP A 375 14.88 -12.67 20.68
CA ASP A 375 16.16 -11.98 20.77
C ASP A 375 16.29 -11.19 22.08
N ALA A 376 15.22 -10.51 22.53
CA ALA A 376 15.20 -9.86 23.83
C ALA A 376 15.32 -10.88 24.97
N ALA A 377 14.54 -11.97 24.91
CA ALA A 377 14.55 -13.02 25.92
C ALA A 377 15.92 -13.68 26.06
N ARG A 378 16.58 -14.01 24.94
CA ARG A 378 17.92 -14.59 24.91
C ARG A 378 18.98 -13.70 25.56
N ARG A 379 18.80 -12.37 25.52
CA ARG A 379 19.67 -11.38 26.15
C ARG A 379 19.25 -10.99 27.56
N GLY A 380 18.14 -11.55 28.08
CA GLY A 380 17.62 -11.23 29.41
C GLY A 380 17.04 -9.83 29.54
N ILE A 381 16.54 -9.25 28.45
CA ILE A 381 15.98 -7.89 28.44
C ILE A 381 14.46 -7.96 28.57
N SER A 382 13.91 -7.25 29.56
CA SER A 382 12.46 -7.09 29.69
C SER A 382 11.90 -6.22 28.56
N ILE A 383 10.78 -6.65 27.99
CA ILE A 383 10.06 -5.94 26.93
C ILE A 383 8.62 -5.57 27.32
N GLY A 384 8.28 -5.74 28.60
CA GLY A 384 6.97 -5.37 29.14
C GLY A 384 6.72 -3.86 29.02
N GLY A 385 5.55 -3.49 28.50
CA GLY A 385 5.13 -2.10 28.30
C GLY A 385 5.76 -1.40 27.09
N TYR A 386 6.55 -2.12 26.27
CA TYR A 386 7.26 -1.56 25.11
C TYR A 386 6.38 -1.55 23.85
N THR A 387 6.92 -0.93 22.79
CA THR A 387 6.27 -0.88 21.48
C THR A 387 7.02 -1.78 20.49
N LEU A 388 6.27 -2.60 19.75
CA LEU A 388 6.78 -3.38 18.63
C LEU A 388 6.41 -2.69 17.32
N TYR A 389 7.38 -2.50 16.43
CA TYR A 389 7.18 -2.01 15.07
C TYR A 389 7.40 -3.18 14.12
N SER A 390 6.48 -3.43 13.18
CA SER A 390 6.61 -4.49 12.19
C SER A 390 6.32 -3.97 10.77
N THR A 391 7.08 -4.42 9.78
CA THR A 391 6.80 -4.07 8.38
C THR A 391 5.49 -4.67 7.88
N THR A 392 4.97 -5.70 8.56
CA THR A 392 3.72 -6.37 8.19
C THR A 392 2.85 -6.57 9.43
N PHE A 393 1.53 -6.50 9.27
CA PHE A 393 0.60 -6.78 10.36
C PHE A 393 0.85 -8.20 10.91
N PRO A 394 1.03 -8.36 12.24
CA PRO A 394 1.37 -9.66 12.81
C PRO A 394 0.29 -10.72 12.57
N CYS A 395 0.71 -11.94 12.22
CA CYS A 395 -0.19 -13.08 12.13
C CYS A 395 -0.77 -13.43 13.52
N HIS A 396 -1.83 -14.24 13.57
CA HIS A 396 -2.41 -14.69 14.84
C HIS A 396 -1.42 -15.45 15.73
N GLY A 397 -0.48 -16.18 15.11
CA GLY A 397 0.64 -16.82 15.82
C GLY A 397 1.51 -15.81 16.56
N CYS A 398 1.92 -14.74 15.88
CA CYS A 398 2.72 -13.67 16.47
C CYS A 398 1.93 -12.87 17.51
N ALA A 399 0.67 -12.56 17.24
CA ALA A 399 -0.20 -11.81 18.13
C ALA A 399 -0.28 -12.46 19.53
N ARG A 400 -0.41 -13.79 19.59
CA ARG A 400 -0.39 -14.51 20.88
C ARG A 400 0.87 -14.26 21.69
N HIS A 401 2.05 -14.24 21.03
CA HIS A 401 3.33 -13.99 21.71
C HIS A 401 3.51 -12.53 22.09
N ILE A 402 3.04 -11.61 21.25
CA ILE A 402 3.03 -10.17 21.54
C ILE A 402 2.25 -9.92 22.84
N VAL A 403 1.01 -10.42 22.92
CA VAL A 403 0.17 -10.33 24.12
C VAL A 403 0.86 -10.96 25.33
N ALA A 404 1.31 -12.20 25.21
CA ALA A 404 1.94 -12.92 26.32
C ALA A 404 3.25 -12.28 26.81
N SER A 405 3.97 -11.56 25.94
CA SER A 405 5.22 -10.88 26.28
C SER A 405 5.03 -9.56 27.04
N GLY A 406 3.81 -9.05 27.12
CA GLY A 406 3.49 -7.79 27.77
C GLY A 406 3.79 -6.55 26.92
N ILE A 407 3.99 -6.68 25.60
CA ILE A 407 4.07 -5.53 24.69
C ILE A 407 2.75 -4.74 24.77
N ALA A 408 2.83 -3.41 24.86
CA ALA A 408 1.66 -2.56 25.03
C ALA A 408 1.12 -2.00 23.70
N ARG A 409 1.98 -1.86 22.70
CA ARG A 409 1.65 -1.22 21.42
C ARG A 409 2.36 -1.92 20.28
N VAL A 410 1.66 -2.08 19.16
CA VAL A 410 2.17 -2.58 17.89
C VAL A 410 1.88 -1.54 16.82
N VAL A 411 2.91 -1.15 16.07
CA VAL A 411 2.78 -0.27 14.90
C VAL A 411 3.16 -1.06 13.65
N PHE A 412 2.30 -1.09 12.63
CA PHE A 412 2.54 -1.84 11.39
C PHE A 412 2.25 -1.01 10.14
N ILE A 413 2.88 -1.35 9.00
CA ILE A 413 2.68 -0.61 7.73
C ILE A 413 1.91 -1.42 6.68
N GLU A 414 2.29 -2.67 6.42
CA GLU A 414 1.57 -3.51 5.46
C GLU A 414 0.44 -4.30 6.15
N PRO A 415 -0.80 -4.30 5.62
CA PRO A 415 -1.89 -5.10 6.17
C PRO A 415 -1.69 -6.60 5.89
N TYR A 416 -2.09 -7.44 6.84
CA TYR A 416 -2.11 -8.91 6.69
C TYR A 416 -3.56 -9.42 6.75
N ALA A 417 -4.19 -9.42 5.58
CA ALA A 417 -5.62 -9.70 5.40
C ALA A 417 -6.11 -11.06 5.92
N LYS A 418 -5.19 -12.00 6.11
CA LYS A 418 -5.48 -13.38 6.53
C LYS A 418 -5.26 -13.59 8.04
N SER A 419 -4.94 -12.54 8.80
CA SER A 419 -4.72 -12.68 10.24
C SER A 419 -6.03 -12.94 10.97
N LEU A 420 -6.09 -14.04 11.71
CA LEU A 420 -7.16 -14.29 12.67
C LEU A 420 -6.93 -13.59 14.03
N ALA A 421 -5.91 -12.71 14.13
CA ALA A 421 -5.54 -12.06 15.39
C ALA A 421 -6.74 -11.35 16.04
N ARG A 422 -7.54 -10.61 15.26
CA ARG A 422 -8.76 -9.94 15.74
C ARG A 422 -9.73 -10.95 16.34
N ASN A 423 -9.98 -12.06 15.66
CA ASN A 423 -11.02 -13.02 16.03
C ASN A 423 -10.61 -13.91 17.22
N LEU A 424 -9.31 -14.18 17.37
CA LEU A 424 -8.79 -15.08 18.41
C LEU A 424 -8.37 -14.37 19.70
N HIS A 425 -8.18 -13.05 19.63
CA HIS A 425 -7.65 -12.26 20.74
C HIS A 425 -8.43 -10.95 20.93
N ASP A 426 -9.72 -10.91 20.56
CA ASP A 426 -10.56 -9.71 20.72
C ASP A 426 -10.68 -9.25 22.19
N ASP A 427 -10.48 -10.15 23.14
CA ASP A 427 -10.37 -9.90 24.57
C ASP A 427 -9.10 -9.12 24.96
N ALA A 428 -7.99 -9.35 24.26
CA ALA A 428 -6.66 -8.88 24.65
C ALA A 428 -6.05 -7.84 23.70
N ILE A 429 -6.49 -7.77 22.44
CA ILE A 429 -5.99 -6.80 21.46
C ILE A 429 -7.09 -5.84 21.03
N GLN A 430 -6.65 -4.65 20.69
CA GLN A 430 -7.47 -3.62 20.10
C GLN A 430 -6.87 -3.24 18.75
N ILE A 431 -7.64 -3.36 17.68
CA ILE A 431 -7.20 -2.99 16.33
C ILE A 431 -8.05 -1.84 15.86
N GLU A 432 -7.43 -0.67 15.67
CA GLU A 432 -7.99 0.50 14.97
C GLU A 432 -9.37 1.02 15.44
N GLY A 433 -9.45 2.27 15.91
CA GLY A 433 -10.73 3.00 16.03
C GLY A 433 -11.73 2.48 17.09
N GLU A 434 -11.35 1.51 17.91
CA GLU A 434 -12.13 1.08 19.08
C GLU A 434 -11.86 2.00 20.30
N ILE A 435 -12.65 1.89 21.38
CA ILE A 435 -12.47 2.72 22.58
C ILE A 435 -11.08 2.43 23.18
N ARG A 436 -10.25 3.46 23.34
CA ARG A 436 -8.91 3.33 23.96
C ARG A 436 -9.08 2.87 25.41
N THR A 437 -8.83 1.61 25.68
CA THR A 437 -8.66 1.10 27.05
C THR A 437 -7.17 0.88 27.31
N ASN A 438 -6.74 1.07 28.56
CA ASN A 438 -5.36 0.77 28.94
C ASN A 438 -5.13 -0.74 29.18
N GLU A 439 -6.14 -1.57 28.93
CA GLU A 439 -6.14 -3.00 29.28
C GLU A 439 -5.76 -3.90 28.10
N LYS A 440 -5.84 -3.40 26.86
CA LYS A 440 -5.56 -4.18 25.64
C LYS A 440 -4.29 -3.72 24.94
N VAL A 441 -3.64 -4.65 24.23
CA VAL A 441 -2.52 -4.34 23.34
C VAL A 441 -3.05 -3.59 22.13
N ARG A 442 -2.51 -2.40 21.85
CA ARG A 442 -2.97 -1.57 20.73
C ARG A 442 -2.25 -1.93 19.45
N PHE A 443 -2.99 -2.27 18.41
CA PHE A 443 -2.49 -2.46 17.05
C PHE A 443 -2.89 -1.26 16.21
N GLU A 444 -1.89 -0.51 15.76
CA GLU A 444 -2.05 0.77 15.08
C GLU A 444 -1.31 0.73 13.73
N THR A 445 -1.92 1.35 12.71
CA THR A 445 -1.23 1.55 11.44
C THR A 445 -0.16 2.64 11.57
N PHE A 446 0.90 2.53 10.79
CA PHE A 446 1.97 3.50 10.71
C PHE A 446 1.48 4.80 10.04
N LEU A 447 1.83 5.94 10.63
CA LEU A 447 1.54 7.28 10.13
C LEU A 447 2.85 8.07 10.01
N GLY A 448 2.97 8.90 8.98
CA GLY A 448 4.16 9.69 8.68
C GLY A 448 4.84 9.28 7.37
N LEU A 449 6.10 9.67 7.22
CA LEU A 449 6.89 9.39 6.03
C LEU A 449 7.28 7.90 5.97
N ALA A 450 7.01 7.26 4.83
CA ALA A 450 7.27 5.82 4.67
C ALA A 450 8.78 5.50 4.73
N PRO A 451 9.17 4.30 5.20
CA PRO A 451 10.57 3.85 5.25
C PRO A 451 11.34 4.02 3.93
N ARG A 452 10.66 3.83 2.79
CA ARG A 452 11.23 3.99 1.45
C ARG A 452 11.75 5.40 1.15
N ARG A 453 11.25 6.43 1.84
CA ARG A 453 11.68 7.83 1.69
C ARG A 453 12.61 8.28 2.82
N TYR A 454 12.81 7.47 3.85
CA TYR A 454 13.51 7.87 5.08
C TYR A 454 14.91 8.45 4.81
N SER A 455 15.77 7.69 4.13
CA SER A 455 17.15 8.12 3.89
C SER A 455 17.24 9.36 3.02
N GLU A 456 16.41 9.46 1.97
CA GLU A 456 16.36 10.62 1.07
C GLU A 456 15.89 11.88 1.81
N SER A 457 14.84 11.76 2.62
CA SER A 457 14.21 12.89 3.30
C SER A 457 14.95 13.40 4.53
N PHE A 458 15.73 12.54 5.20
CA PHE A 458 16.40 12.90 6.45
C PHE A 458 17.93 12.95 6.35
N ALA A 459 18.49 12.70 5.15
CA ALA A 459 19.89 12.95 4.87
C ALA A 459 20.28 14.41 5.20
N MET A 460 21.55 14.61 5.55
CA MET A 460 22.05 15.94 5.89
C MET A 460 21.96 16.88 4.69
N SER A 461 21.11 17.90 4.80
CA SER A 461 21.12 19.06 3.93
C SER A 461 21.95 20.19 4.53
N ARG A 462 22.19 21.25 3.75
CA ARG A 462 22.84 22.46 4.27
C ARG A 462 21.93 23.12 5.30
N ARG A 463 22.42 23.27 6.53
CA ARG A 463 21.67 23.89 7.66
C ARG A 463 22.22 25.24 8.10
N LYS A 464 23.38 25.65 7.56
CA LYS A 464 24.08 26.88 7.93
C LYS A 464 24.29 27.80 6.73
N GLU A 465 24.17 29.10 6.97
CA GLU A 465 24.49 30.14 5.99
C GLU A 465 25.96 30.01 5.54
N ALA A 466 26.27 30.43 4.30
CA ALA A 466 27.62 30.26 3.72
C ALA A 466 28.57 31.37 4.18
N ASP A 467 28.03 32.43 4.75
CA ASP A 467 28.71 33.68 5.09
C ASP A 467 29.60 33.56 6.34
N SER A 468 29.97 32.34 6.75
CA SER A 468 30.81 32.03 7.92
C SER A 468 30.28 32.53 9.27
N THR A 469 29.04 33.05 9.33
CA THR A 469 28.43 33.55 10.58
C THR A 469 28.01 32.43 11.54
N GLY A 470 27.88 31.20 11.03
CA GLY A 470 27.37 30.05 11.80
C GLY A 470 25.86 30.06 12.01
N LYS A 471 25.12 31.01 11.44
CA LYS A 471 23.66 31.10 11.55
C LYS A 471 22.95 29.95 10.84
N ALA A 472 21.82 29.55 11.39
CA ALA A 472 20.92 28.57 10.77
C ALA A 472 20.25 29.17 9.53
N ILE A 473 20.12 28.38 8.45
CA ILE A 473 19.39 28.81 7.26
C ILE A 473 17.92 29.01 7.60
N LYS A 474 17.34 30.12 7.14
CA LYS A 474 15.89 30.31 7.14
C LYS A 474 15.28 29.59 5.94
N TRP A 475 14.45 28.59 6.20
CA TRP A 475 13.67 27.93 5.15
C TRP A 475 12.43 28.76 4.84
N ILE A 476 12.21 29.03 3.54
CA ILE A 476 11.13 29.89 3.06
C ILE A 476 10.25 29.05 2.11
N PRO A 477 8.99 28.76 2.48
CA PRO A 477 8.16 27.80 1.75
C PRO A 477 8.04 28.09 0.24
N HIS A 478 7.68 29.33 -0.12
CA HIS A 478 7.46 29.75 -1.50
C HIS A 478 8.76 29.94 -2.32
N GLU A 479 9.94 29.74 -1.72
CA GLU A 479 11.24 29.71 -2.41
C GLU A 479 11.82 28.28 -2.49
N SER A 480 11.23 27.33 -1.76
CA SER A 480 11.78 25.98 -1.60
C SER A 480 11.39 25.06 -2.76
N MET A 481 12.27 24.13 -3.13
CA MET A 481 12.03 23.16 -4.22
C MET A 481 11.85 21.74 -3.66
N PRO A 482 11.05 20.88 -4.31
CA PRO A 482 10.91 19.49 -3.91
C PRO A 482 12.22 18.71 -4.15
N HIS A 483 12.51 17.75 -3.28
CA HIS A 483 13.58 16.78 -3.42
C HIS A 483 13.24 15.80 -4.54
N ILE A 484 13.58 16.17 -5.78
CA ILE A 484 13.32 15.36 -6.98
C ILE A 484 14.59 15.04 -7.79
N GLY A 485 15.78 15.38 -7.26
CA GLY A 485 17.05 15.22 -7.97
C GLY A 485 17.15 16.09 -9.23
N GLU A 486 18.03 15.73 -10.17
CA GLU A 486 17.99 16.26 -11.52
C GLU A 486 16.72 15.75 -12.20
N TRP A 487 15.70 16.60 -12.29
CA TRP A 487 14.46 16.25 -12.94
C TRP A 487 14.65 16.09 -14.44
N ASP A 488 14.69 14.84 -14.90
CA ASP A 488 14.77 14.52 -16.32
C ASP A 488 13.35 14.49 -16.93
N TYR A 489 12.85 15.68 -17.27
CA TYR A 489 11.58 15.83 -17.97
C TYR A 489 11.55 15.04 -19.30
N PHE A 490 12.69 14.93 -20.00
CA PHE A 490 12.75 14.19 -21.27
C PHE A 490 12.55 12.69 -21.06
N LEU A 491 13.11 12.12 -19.98
CA LEU A 491 12.84 10.74 -19.58
C LEU A 491 11.36 10.54 -19.25
N SER A 492 10.75 11.45 -18.48
CA SER A 492 9.32 11.38 -18.17
C SER A 492 8.47 11.42 -19.44
N LYS A 493 8.73 12.37 -20.34
CA LYS A 493 8.02 12.51 -21.61
C LYS A 493 8.19 11.28 -22.51
N ARG A 494 9.39 10.70 -22.56
CA ARG A 494 9.64 9.46 -23.31
C ARG A 494 8.84 8.29 -22.74
N ASN A 495 8.78 8.18 -21.42
CA ASN A 495 8.02 7.12 -20.75
C ASN A 495 6.51 7.33 -20.97
N GLU A 496 5.99 8.56 -20.87
CA GLU A 496 4.61 8.88 -21.24
C GLU A 496 4.30 8.45 -22.68
N ALA A 497 5.13 8.85 -23.65
CA ALA A 497 4.94 8.50 -25.06
C ALA A 497 4.92 6.97 -25.27
N LYS A 498 5.78 6.23 -24.58
CA LYS A 498 5.80 4.75 -24.62
C LYS A 498 4.47 4.15 -24.14
N TYR A 499 3.95 4.59 -22.99
CA TYR A 499 2.68 4.08 -22.46
C TYR A 499 1.48 4.50 -23.32
N MET A 500 1.50 5.72 -23.86
CA MET A 500 0.44 6.20 -24.76
C MET A 500 0.45 5.43 -26.09
N GLY A 501 1.63 5.12 -26.64
CA GLY A 501 1.75 4.26 -27.82
C GLY A 501 1.23 2.84 -27.57
N GLN A 502 1.51 2.27 -26.38
CA GLN A 502 0.94 0.97 -25.98
C GLN A 502 -0.59 1.02 -25.90
N LEU A 503 -1.16 2.07 -25.31
CA LEU A 503 -2.61 2.25 -25.24
C LEU A 503 -3.22 2.38 -26.64
N ALA A 504 -2.64 3.22 -27.50
CA ALA A 504 -3.11 3.42 -28.87
C ALA A 504 -3.09 2.12 -29.68
N GLN A 505 -2.02 1.32 -29.57
CA GLN A 505 -1.93 0.02 -30.22
C GLN A 505 -3.04 -0.93 -29.74
N ILE A 506 -3.28 -1.02 -28.43
CA ILE A 506 -4.34 -1.87 -27.87
C ILE A 506 -5.72 -1.44 -28.38
N LEU A 507 -5.99 -0.13 -28.41
CA LEU A 507 -7.27 0.41 -28.87
C LEU A 507 -7.48 0.18 -30.38
N HIS A 508 -6.41 0.29 -31.16
CA HIS A 508 -6.42 -0.03 -32.59
C HIS A 508 -6.69 -1.52 -32.85
N ASP A 509 -5.93 -2.41 -32.18
CA ASP A 509 -6.07 -3.86 -32.32
C ASP A 509 -7.45 -4.36 -31.88
N SER A 510 -8.11 -3.61 -30.99
CA SER A 510 -9.44 -3.93 -30.45
C SER A 510 -10.59 -3.23 -31.20
N GLN A 511 -10.31 -2.57 -32.34
CA GLN A 511 -11.29 -1.93 -33.24
C GLN A 511 -12.15 -0.81 -32.61
N LEU A 512 -11.68 -0.15 -31.55
CA LEU A 512 -12.43 0.93 -30.89
C LEU A 512 -12.20 2.33 -31.49
N ILE A 513 -11.14 2.52 -32.27
CA ILE A 513 -10.80 3.78 -32.92
C ILE A 513 -10.46 3.48 -34.38
N GLU A 514 -11.05 4.22 -35.34
CA GLU A 514 -10.66 4.11 -36.73
C GLU A 514 -9.18 4.52 -36.92
N PRO A 515 -8.44 3.91 -37.88
CA PRO A 515 -7.00 4.10 -38.05
C PRO A 515 -6.51 5.56 -38.31
N THR A 516 -7.42 6.52 -38.47
CA THR A 516 -7.15 7.89 -38.94
C THR A 516 -7.08 8.94 -37.84
N ALA A 517 -7.18 8.58 -36.56
CA ALA A 517 -7.22 9.53 -35.43
C ALA A 517 -5.97 9.50 -34.49
N ILE A 518 -4.82 9.00 -34.96
CA ILE A 518 -3.54 8.97 -34.20
C ILE A 518 -2.69 10.19 -34.50
#